data_AF-A0A354FCT0-F1
#
_entry.id   AF-A0A354FCT0-F1
#
_cell.length_a   1.000
_cell.length_b   1.000
_cell.length_c   1.000
_cell.angle_alpha   90.00
_cell.angle_beta   90.00
_cell.angle_gamma   90.00
#
_symmetry.space_group_name_H-M   'P 1'
#
loop_
_entity.id
_entity.type
_entity.pdbx_description
1 polymer ?
#
loop_
_entity_poly.entity_id
_entity_poly.type
_entity_poly.pdbx_seq_one_letter_code
_entity_poly.pdbx_strand_id
1 'polypeptide(L)'
;MKKRIGLIGLLLVAVMLFMCACAGAQDNDTTATGDENGKEQQEQHEKGDASKDDLTKGNRIVVCQNAELAMEDATVSDVKATAASVQELADKYFNDTIAGEVTLVGTDGYQATMAAKDFLAAKISLDAEGIAPVVWNEDLGGKSQVKTTDYAVTAEGEAIIFPAETITGEALLDKLGLPRDAATYRFVATDDFYLECSAEEMRTAELRVGLDDTINGALPIKKAGGKINDVLYIEIVK
;
A
#
# COMPACT_ATOMS: atom_id res chain seq x y z
N MET A 1 2.40 -52.12 31.53
CA MET A 1 2.84 -52.65 30.22
C MET A 1 1.93 -52.14 29.13
N LYS A 2 2.37 -51.11 28.39
CA LYS A 2 1.81 -50.47 27.18
C LYS A 2 2.74 -49.25 26.97
N LYS A 3 3.29 -48.87 25.82
CA LYS A 3 3.37 -49.40 24.45
C LYS A 3 4.58 -48.67 23.82
N ARG A 4 5.46 -49.43 23.16
CA ARG A 4 6.58 -48.95 22.35
C ARG A 4 6.04 -48.51 20.97
N ILE A 5 5.77 -47.21 20.77
CA ILE A 5 5.45 -46.65 19.43
C ILE A 5 6.03 -45.21 19.29
N GLY A 6 7.17 -44.94 19.93
CA GLY A 6 7.76 -43.59 19.94
C GLY A 6 9.04 -43.41 19.12
N LEU A 7 9.67 -44.48 18.61
CA LEU A 7 11.05 -44.40 18.12
C LEU A 7 11.26 -44.77 16.64
N ILE A 8 10.24 -45.20 15.92
CA ILE A 8 10.39 -45.66 14.52
C ILE A 8 10.06 -44.53 13.51
N GLY A 9 9.26 -43.53 13.90
CA GLY A 9 8.92 -42.40 13.02
C GLY A 9 10.05 -41.36 12.87
N LEU A 10 10.94 -41.23 13.85
CA LEU A 10 12.00 -40.23 13.83
C LEU A 10 13.23 -40.66 13.01
N LEU A 11 13.41 -41.97 12.79
CA LEU A 11 14.58 -42.51 12.09
C LEU A 11 14.44 -42.47 10.56
N LEU A 12 13.21 -42.32 10.04
CA LEU A 12 12.92 -42.33 8.60
C LEU A 12 13.03 -40.95 7.94
N VAL A 13 12.99 -39.86 8.71
CA VAL A 13 13.14 -38.49 8.17
C VAL A 13 14.61 -38.06 8.09
N ALA A 14 15.49 -38.64 8.89
CA ALA A 14 16.92 -38.31 8.90
C ALA A 14 17.73 -38.97 7.75
N VAL A 15 17.20 -39.99 7.08
CA VAL A 15 17.91 -40.73 6.00
C VAL A 15 17.64 -40.14 4.61
N MET A 16 16.64 -39.26 4.44
CA MET A 16 16.35 -38.60 3.15
C MET A 16 17.05 -37.24 2.96
N LEU A 17 17.86 -36.78 3.92
CA LEU A 17 18.52 -35.46 3.88
C LEU A 17 20.04 -35.50 3.62
N PHE A 18 20.61 -36.63 3.18
CA PHE A 18 22.07 -36.77 3.00
C PHE A 18 22.53 -37.31 1.63
N MET A 19 21.68 -37.32 0.60
CA MET A 19 22.11 -37.69 -0.76
C MET A 19 21.77 -36.62 -1.77
N CYS A 20 22.50 -35.50 -1.73
CA CYS A 20 22.90 -34.74 -2.91
C CYS A 20 24.06 -33.79 -2.56
N ALA A 21 25.11 -33.85 -3.38
CA ALA A 21 26.25 -32.94 -3.47
C ALA A 21 27.38 -33.11 -2.43
N CYS A 22 28.25 -34.10 -2.69
CA CYS A 22 29.71 -33.91 -2.72
C CYS A 22 30.36 -35.17 -3.33
N ALA A 23 30.70 -35.12 -4.62
CA ALA A 23 31.65 -36.06 -5.21
C ALA A 23 32.44 -35.37 -6.33
N GLY A 24 33.67 -35.00 -5.98
CA GLY A 24 34.84 -35.36 -6.78
C GLY A 24 35.19 -34.47 -7.97
N ALA A 25 36.15 -33.58 -7.73
CA ALA A 25 37.02 -33.01 -8.75
C ALA A 25 37.83 -34.10 -9.48
N GLN A 26 38.07 -33.93 -10.77
CA GLN A 26 39.25 -34.47 -11.45
C GLN A 26 39.68 -33.53 -12.57
N ASP A 27 40.89 -32.99 -12.43
CA ASP A 27 41.61 -32.18 -13.41
C ASP A 27 41.81 -32.91 -14.74
N ASN A 28 41.73 -32.16 -15.84
CA ASN A 28 42.73 -32.25 -16.90
C ASN A 28 42.81 -30.95 -17.70
N ASP A 29 44.02 -30.40 -17.62
CA ASP A 29 44.69 -29.34 -18.34
C ASP A 29 44.34 -29.22 -19.85
N THR A 30 43.98 -28.02 -20.30
CA THR A 30 44.35 -27.49 -21.65
C THR A 30 44.27 -25.95 -21.64
N THR A 31 45.45 -25.35 -21.50
CA THR A 31 45.93 -24.05 -22.00
C THR A 31 45.00 -23.06 -22.72
N ALA A 32 45.11 -21.81 -22.25
CA ALA A 32 45.36 -20.56 -23.00
C ALA A 32 44.21 -19.56 -23.25
N THR A 33 44.43 -18.39 -22.65
CA THR A 33 44.25 -17.03 -23.19
C THR A 33 42.85 -16.48 -23.41
N GLY A 34 42.50 -15.44 -22.64
CA GLY A 34 41.40 -14.53 -22.95
C GLY A 34 41.16 -13.56 -21.81
N ASP A 35 41.46 -12.29 -22.06
CA ASP A 35 41.45 -11.14 -21.16
C ASP A 35 40.20 -10.96 -20.29
N GLU A 36 40.47 -10.32 -19.16
CA GLU A 36 39.54 -9.70 -18.23
C GLU A 36 38.53 -8.77 -18.92
N ASN A 37 37.49 -8.44 -18.15
CA ASN A 37 36.62 -7.26 -18.28
C ASN A 37 35.26 -7.46 -18.97
N GLY A 38 34.49 -8.44 -18.50
CA GLY A 38 33.03 -8.36 -18.54
C GLY A 38 32.52 -7.42 -17.45
N LYS A 39 32.54 -6.10 -17.71
CA LYS A 39 31.70 -5.17 -16.95
C LYS A 39 30.26 -5.47 -17.32
N GLU A 40 29.56 -6.23 -16.49
CA GLU A 40 28.12 -6.12 -16.41
C GLU A 40 27.81 -4.66 -16.04
N GLN A 41 27.52 -3.84 -17.04
CA GLN A 41 26.77 -2.61 -16.84
C GLN A 41 25.40 -3.04 -16.34
N GLN A 42 25.26 -3.19 -15.03
CA GLN A 42 23.99 -2.89 -14.41
C GLN A 42 23.70 -1.44 -14.80
N GLU A 43 22.81 -1.24 -15.76
CA GLU A 43 22.16 0.04 -15.95
C GLU A 43 21.62 0.43 -14.57
N GLN A 44 22.31 1.36 -13.91
CA GLN A 44 21.77 2.09 -12.78
C GLN A 44 20.61 2.89 -13.35
N HIS A 45 19.44 2.25 -13.46
CA HIS A 45 18.21 3.00 -13.60
C HIS A 45 18.14 3.91 -12.39
N GLU A 46 18.32 5.20 -12.63
CA GLU A 46 18.13 6.22 -11.63
C GLU A 46 16.75 5.98 -11.00
N LYS A 47 16.77 5.79 -9.68
CA LYS A 47 15.53 5.63 -8.91
C LYS A 47 14.76 6.93 -9.05
N GLY A 48 13.49 6.85 -9.44
CA GLY A 48 12.63 8.03 -9.46
C GLY A 48 12.52 8.60 -8.05
N ASP A 49 12.63 9.92 -7.93
CA ASP A 49 12.50 10.66 -6.68
C ASP A 49 11.45 11.76 -6.88
N ALA A 50 10.28 11.57 -6.28
CA ALA A 50 9.12 12.42 -6.52
C ALA A 50 9.37 13.88 -6.09
N SER A 51 10.24 14.10 -5.11
CA SER A 51 10.57 15.43 -4.60
C SER A 51 11.51 16.21 -5.53
N LYS A 52 12.31 15.50 -6.35
CA LYS A 52 13.34 16.10 -7.22
C LYS A 52 12.91 16.25 -8.67
N ASP A 53 11.96 15.43 -9.11
CA ASP A 53 11.63 15.30 -10.53
C ASP A 53 10.61 16.37 -11.02
N ASP A 54 10.30 17.41 -10.21
CA ASP A 54 9.35 18.50 -10.50
C ASP A 54 8.05 18.02 -11.16
N LEU A 55 7.52 16.93 -10.62
CA LEU A 55 6.41 16.21 -11.20
C LEU A 55 5.12 17.01 -11.02
N THR A 56 4.34 17.14 -12.09
CA THR A 56 2.99 17.69 -11.98
C THR A 56 2.15 16.73 -11.13
N LYS A 57 1.61 17.26 -10.02
CA LYS A 57 0.76 16.50 -9.12
C LYS A 57 -0.55 16.14 -9.81
N GLY A 58 -0.98 14.91 -9.60
CA GLY A 58 -2.23 14.35 -10.09
C GLY A 58 -3.25 14.15 -8.97
N ASN A 59 -4.40 13.58 -9.30
CA ASN A 59 -5.41 13.23 -8.31
C ASN A 59 -4.89 12.03 -7.50
N ARG A 60 -4.94 12.12 -6.17
CA ARG A 60 -4.27 11.14 -5.30
C ARG A 60 -5.23 10.22 -4.56
N ILE A 61 -4.78 8.98 -4.42
CA ILE A 61 -5.32 7.96 -3.53
C ILE A 61 -4.31 7.81 -2.39
N VAL A 62 -4.61 8.35 -1.22
CA VAL A 62 -3.73 8.32 -0.05
C VAL A 62 -3.95 7.05 0.74
N VAL A 63 -2.87 6.35 1.03
CA VAL A 63 -2.85 5.17 1.90
C VAL A 63 -2.62 5.64 3.32
N CYS A 64 -3.70 5.71 4.12
CA CYS A 64 -3.65 6.41 5.40
C CYS A 64 -2.69 5.77 6.42
N GLN A 65 -2.49 4.45 6.38
CA GLN A 65 -1.60 3.74 7.31
C GLN A 65 -0.13 4.16 7.17
N ASN A 66 0.30 4.55 5.97
CA ASN A 66 1.66 4.99 5.71
C ASN A 66 1.79 6.53 5.79
N ALA A 67 0.69 7.26 5.98
CA ALA A 67 0.70 8.70 6.07
C ALA A 67 1.27 9.16 7.41
N GLU A 68 2.22 10.09 7.35
CA GLU A 68 2.79 10.71 8.54
C GLU A 68 1.89 11.88 8.96
N LEU A 69 1.10 11.66 10.01
CA LEU A 69 0.13 12.61 10.57
C LEU A 69 0.38 12.82 12.06
N ALA A 70 0.08 14.02 12.55
CA ALA A 70 0.09 14.29 13.98
C ALA A 70 -1.13 13.63 14.66
N MET A 71 -0.87 12.64 15.51
CA MET A 71 -1.90 11.95 16.28
C MET A 71 -2.05 12.58 17.67
N GLU A 72 -3.29 12.86 18.06
CA GLU A 72 -3.64 13.43 19.36
C GLU A 72 -4.67 12.57 20.10
N ASP A 73 -4.71 12.66 21.44
CA ASP A 73 -5.72 11.98 22.24
C ASP A 73 -7.13 12.41 21.82
N ALA A 74 -7.98 11.43 21.55
CA ALA A 74 -9.35 11.64 21.11
C ALA A 74 -10.32 10.65 21.77
N THR A 75 -11.60 10.79 21.46
CA THR A 75 -12.64 9.86 21.88
C THR A 75 -13.56 9.55 20.72
N VAL A 76 -13.67 8.27 20.36
CA VAL A 76 -14.58 7.78 19.32
C VAL A 76 -15.68 6.98 20.00
N SER A 77 -16.92 7.47 19.95
CA SER A 77 -18.06 6.77 20.58
C SER A 77 -17.80 6.34 22.04
N ASP A 78 -17.28 7.26 22.86
CA ASP A 78 -16.90 7.06 24.27
C ASP A 78 -15.69 6.13 24.52
N VAL A 79 -15.00 5.70 23.46
CA VAL A 79 -13.76 4.90 23.53
C VAL A 79 -12.55 5.80 23.35
N LYS A 80 -11.51 5.61 24.16
CA LYS A 80 -10.23 6.33 24.00
C LYS A 80 -9.53 5.87 22.72
N ALA A 81 -9.00 6.83 21.97
CA ALA A 81 -8.27 6.58 20.74
C ALA A 81 -7.21 7.66 20.54
N THR A 82 -6.36 7.50 19.53
CA THR A 82 -5.62 8.62 18.95
C THR A 82 -6.19 8.96 17.58
N ALA A 83 -6.06 10.22 17.20
CA ALA A 83 -6.63 10.69 15.95
C ALA A 83 -5.82 11.81 15.30
N ALA A 84 -5.82 11.81 13.97
CA ALA A 84 -5.26 12.87 13.14
C ALA A 84 -6.38 13.71 12.51
N SER A 85 -6.02 14.94 12.13
CA SER A 85 -6.91 15.84 11.39
C SER A 85 -7.06 15.41 9.93
N VAL A 86 -8.30 15.36 9.41
CA VAL A 86 -8.53 15.19 7.97
C VAL A 86 -8.00 16.39 7.19
N GLN A 87 -8.12 17.61 7.72
CA GLN A 87 -7.57 18.82 7.09
C GLN A 87 -6.06 18.71 6.88
N GLU A 88 -5.32 18.22 7.88
CA GLU A 88 -3.86 18.06 7.77
C GLU A 88 -3.48 17.07 6.66
N LEU A 89 -4.16 15.93 6.60
CA LEU A 89 -3.95 14.94 5.53
C LEU A 89 -4.24 15.56 4.16
N ALA A 90 -5.37 16.25 4.02
CA ALA A 90 -5.75 16.90 2.78
C ALA A 90 -4.71 17.95 2.36
N ASP A 91 -4.28 18.84 3.26
CA ASP A 91 -3.29 19.88 2.97
C ASP A 91 -1.94 19.30 2.54
N LYS A 92 -1.54 18.16 3.13
CA LYS A 92 -0.26 17.51 2.83
C LYS A 92 -0.30 16.74 1.51
N TYR A 93 -1.40 16.07 1.21
CA TYR A 93 -1.43 15.07 0.15
C TYR A 93 -2.36 15.39 -1.01
N PHE A 94 -3.48 16.06 -0.79
CA PHE A 94 -4.41 16.33 -1.87
C PHE A 94 -3.91 17.49 -2.74
N ASN A 95 -4.18 17.40 -4.03
CA ASN A 95 -3.81 18.40 -5.01
C ASN A 95 -4.90 19.48 -5.15
N ASP A 96 -6.16 19.07 -5.05
CA ASP A 96 -7.30 19.95 -5.24
C ASP A 96 -7.87 20.41 -3.90
N THR A 97 -8.45 21.61 -3.89
CA THR A 97 -9.24 22.04 -2.73
C THR A 97 -10.50 21.17 -2.66
N ILE A 98 -10.70 20.47 -1.54
CA ILE A 98 -11.90 19.64 -1.35
C ILE A 98 -13.15 20.53 -1.37
N ALA A 99 -14.03 20.27 -2.33
CA ALA A 99 -15.31 20.95 -2.49
C ALA A 99 -16.44 19.93 -2.72
N GLY A 100 -17.68 20.39 -2.59
CA GLY A 100 -18.86 19.55 -2.80
C GLY A 100 -19.07 18.54 -1.67
N GLU A 101 -19.45 17.33 -2.06
CA GLU A 101 -19.73 16.22 -1.15
C GLU A 101 -18.55 15.22 -1.14
N VAL A 102 -18.34 14.61 0.02
CA VAL A 102 -17.39 13.52 0.23
C VAL A 102 -18.19 12.29 0.62
N THR A 103 -17.95 11.18 -0.08
CA THR A 103 -18.58 9.90 0.20
C THR A 103 -17.65 9.06 1.07
N LEU A 104 -18.13 8.65 2.23
CA LEU A 104 -17.49 7.68 3.10
C LEU A 104 -18.17 6.34 2.90
N VAL A 105 -17.35 5.30 2.74
CA VAL A 105 -17.85 3.93 2.60
C VAL A 105 -17.28 3.09 3.71
N GLY A 106 -18.18 2.37 4.39
CA GLY A 106 -17.81 1.44 5.44
C GLY A 106 -17.38 0.10 4.90
N THR A 107 -16.64 -0.67 5.70
CA THR A 107 -16.23 -2.04 5.34
C THR A 107 -17.40 -3.01 5.18
N ASP A 108 -18.60 -2.64 5.68
CA ASP A 108 -19.86 -3.35 5.47
C ASP A 108 -20.61 -2.90 4.19
N GLY A 109 -20.02 -1.99 3.41
CA GLY A 109 -20.60 -1.41 2.21
C GLY A 109 -21.61 -0.29 2.47
N TYR A 110 -21.89 0.06 3.72
CA TYR A 110 -22.75 1.20 4.03
C TYR A 110 -22.08 2.50 3.58
N GLN A 111 -22.85 3.39 2.96
CA GLN A 111 -22.35 4.67 2.48
C GLN A 111 -22.97 5.82 3.27
N ALA A 112 -22.14 6.79 3.60
CA ALA A 112 -22.54 8.06 4.16
C ALA A 112 -21.93 9.19 3.34
N THR A 113 -22.64 10.31 3.26
CA THR A 113 -22.14 11.49 2.55
C THR A 113 -22.13 12.67 3.51
N MET A 114 -21.07 13.48 3.44
CA MET A 114 -20.93 14.72 4.19
C MET A 114 -20.43 15.84 3.29
N ALA A 115 -20.73 17.08 3.64
CA ALA A 115 -20.19 18.23 2.91
C ALA A 115 -18.68 18.33 3.14
N ALA A 116 -17.93 18.85 2.17
CA ALA A 116 -16.48 19.02 2.25
C ALA A 116 -16.02 19.75 3.52
N LYS A 117 -16.75 20.79 3.96
CA LYS A 117 -16.44 21.50 5.22
C LYS A 117 -16.54 20.60 6.46
N ASP A 118 -17.47 19.66 6.46
CA ASP A 118 -17.70 18.76 7.59
C ASP A 118 -16.68 17.61 7.53
N PHE A 119 -16.29 17.19 6.32
CA PHE A 119 -15.20 16.24 6.12
C PHE A 119 -13.84 16.81 6.56
N LEU A 120 -13.52 18.05 6.19
CA LEU A 120 -12.27 18.70 6.59
C LEU A 120 -12.19 18.94 8.10
N ALA A 121 -13.32 19.13 8.78
CA ALA A 121 -13.40 19.20 10.22
C ALA A 121 -13.41 17.83 10.93
N ALA A 122 -13.41 16.73 10.17
CA ALA A 122 -13.39 15.38 10.72
C ALA A 122 -11.98 14.98 11.19
N LYS A 123 -11.95 13.89 11.95
CA LYS A 123 -10.73 13.23 12.43
C LYS A 123 -10.65 11.81 11.88
N ILE A 124 -9.43 11.29 11.80
CA ILE A 124 -9.11 9.92 11.40
C ILE A 124 -8.46 9.21 12.58
N SER A 125 -8.97 8.04 12.96
CA SER A 125 -8.33 7.15 13.95
C SER A 125 -8.05 5.80 13.29
N LEU A 126 -6.87 5.24 13.60
CA LEU A 126 -6.46 3.91 13.16
C LEU A 126 -6.44 2.88 14.31
N ASP A 127 -6.55 3.35 15.55
CA ASP A 127 -6.24 2.57 16.77
C ASP A 127 -7.38 2.57 17.80
N ALA A 128 -8.57 3.08 17.44
CA ALA A 128 -9.73 3.06 18.32
C ALA A 128 -10.03 1.64 18.81
N GLU A 129 -10.06 1.44 20.13
CA GLU A 129 -10.19 0.10 20.72
C GLU A 129 -11.48 -0.59 20.25
N GLY A 130 -11.34 -1.71 19.54
CA GLY A 130 -12.47 -2.48 19.01
C GLY A 130 -13.15 -1.87 17.78
N ILE A 131 -12.61 -0.79 17.21
CA ILE A 131 -13.12 -0.15 16.00
C ILE A 131 -11.99 -0.11 14.96
N ALA A 132 -12.20 -0.74 13.80
CA ALA A 132 -11.33 -0.56 12.64
C ALA A 132 -11.30 0.93 12.22
N PRO A 133 -10.44 1.38 11.28
CA PRO A 133 -10.25 2.80 11.01
C PRO A 133 -11.55 3.60 10.92
N VAL A 134 -11.59 4.79 11.53
CA VAL A 134 -12.79 5.62 11.56
C VAL A 134 -12.47 7.02 11.10
N VAL A 135 -13.28 7.52 10.17
CA VAL A 135 -13.39 8.95 9.86
C VAL A 135 -14.69 9.47 10.46
N TRP A 136 -14.61 10.41 11.39
CA TRP A 136 -15.79 10.99 12.04
C TRP A 136 -15.64 12.48 12.29
N ASN A 137 -16.79 13.17 12.28
CA ASN A 137 -16.89 14.55 12.73
C ASN A 137 -17.73 14.60 14.01
N GLU A 138 -17.13 15.08 15.09
CA GLU A 138 -17.75 15.19 16.43
C GLU A 138 -18.95 16.15 16.43
N ASP A 139 -18.89 17.22 15.64
CA ASP A 139 -19.94 18.25 15.55
C ASP A 139 -21.24 17.72 14.91
N LEU A 140 -21.14 16.62 14.16
CA LEU A 140 -22.31 16.00 13.52
C LEU A 140 -23.09 15.06 14.44
N GLY A 141 -22.60 14.79 15.66
CA GLY A 141 -23.28 13.94 16.63
C GLY A 141 -23.59 12.54 16.07
N GLY A 142 -22.68 12.00 15.26
CA GLY A 142 -22.80 10.70 14.61
C GLY A 142 -23.66 10.64 13.34
N LYS A 143 -24.11 11.79 12.81
CA LYS A 143 -24.71 11.85 11.47
C LYS A 143 -23.62 11.77 10.41
N SER A 144 -23.97 11.21 9.25
CA SER A 144 -23.07 11.09 8.09
C SER A 144 -21.77 10.34 8.37
N GLN A 145 -21.76 9.39 9.31
CA GLN A 145 -20.62 8.54 9.60
C GLN A 145 -20.87 7.09 9.17
N VAL A 146 -19.79 6.36 8.94
CA VAL A 146 -19.77 4.90 8.84
C VAL A 146 -19.14 4.32 10.09
N LYS A 147 -19.46 3.07 10.45
CA LYS A 147 -18.92 2.47 11.70
C LYS A 147 -17.42 2.22 11.63
N THR A 148 -16.98 1.68 10.50
CA THR A 148 -15.61 1.30 10.18
C THR A 148 -15.36 1.72 8.76
N THR A 149 -14.53 2.74 8.57
CA THR A 149 -14.26 3.35 7.28
C THR A 149 -13.32 2.47 6.47
N ASP A 150 -13.75 2.14 5.25
CA ASP A 150 -12.94 1.43 4.27
C ASP A 150 -12.22 2.44 3.36
N TYR A 151 -12.95 3.45 2.91
CA TYR A 151 -12.41 4.57 2.14
C TYR A 151 -13.31 5.80 2.16
N ALA A 152 -12.74 6.94 1.79
CA ALA A 152 -13.45 8.17 1.49
C ALA A 152 -13.05 8.70 0.11
N VAL A 153 -14.00 9.20 -0.69
CA VAL A 153 -13.75 9.77 -2.03
C VAL A 153 -14.38 11.16 -2.13
N THR A 154 -13.60 12.13 -2.61
CA THR A 154 -14.06 13.48 -2.90
C THR A 154 -14.80 13.54 -4.24
N ALA A 155 -15.59 14.59 -4.47
CA ALA A 155 -16.26 14.79 -5.75
C ALA A 155 -15.29 14.88 -6.95
N GLU A 156 -14.04 15.31 -6.73
CA GLU A 156 -13.00 15.42 -7.75
C GLU A 156 -12.20 14.10 -7.93
N GLY A 157 -12.54 13.04 -7.19
CA GLY A 157 -11.90 11.73 -7.32
C GLY A 157 -10.56 11.59 -6.60
N GLU A 158 -10.27 12.44 -5.62
CA GLU A 158 -9.21 12.17 -4.65
C GLU A 158 -9.77 11.29 -3.53
N ALA A 159 -8.93 10.43 -2.95
CA ALA A 159 -9.39 9.42 -2.02
C ALA A 159 -8.44 9.19 -0.85
N ILE A 160 -9.01 8.76 0.27
CA ILE A 160 -8.29 8.17 1.40
C ILE A 160 -8.72 6.71 1.47
N ILE A 161 -7.79 5.78 1.58
CA ILE A 161 -8.08 4.34 1.71
C ILE A 161 -7.43 3.74 2.95
N PHE A 162 -8.09 2.71 3.47
CA PHE A 162 -7.63 1.92 4.60
C PHE A 162 -7.59 0.43 4.20
N PRO A 163 -6.59 -0.01 3.42
CA PRO A 163 -6.55 -1.39 2.93
C PRO A 163 -6.40 -2.36 4.09
N ALA A 164 -7.39 -3.25 4.26
CA ALA A 164 -7.35 -4.33 5.25
C ALA A 164 -6.82 -5.65 4.65
N GLU A 165 -6.85 -5.77 3.33
CA GLU A 165 -6.35 -6.92 2.58
C GLU A 165 -5.73 -6.47 1.26
N THR A 166 -4.97 -7.36 0.63
CA THR A 166 -4.39 -7.11 -0.69
C THR A 166 -5.48 -6.83 -1.72
N ILE A 167 -5.36 -5.72 -2.44
CA ILE A 167 -6.30 -5.29 -3.47
C ILE A 167 -5.58 -5.16 -4.82
N THR A 168 -6.15 -5.78 -5.85
CA THR A 168 -5.71 -5.58 -7.24
C THR A 168 -6.07 -4.18 -7.71
N GLY A 169 -5.30 -3.58 -8.62
CA GLY A 169 -5.59 -2.26 -9.13
C GLY A 169 -6.93 -2.18 -9.87
N GLU A 170 -7.37 -3.22 -10.57
CA GLU A 170 -8.73 -3.25 -11.15
C GLU A 170 -9.82 -3.12 -10.08
N ALA A 171 -9.74 -3.91 -9.00
CA ALA A 171 -10.66 -3.80 -7.88
C ALA A 171 -10.55 -2.44 -7.15
N LEU A 172 -9.35 -1.86 -7.04
CA LEU A 172 -9.16 -0.54 -6.44
C LEU A 172 -9.82 0.56 -7.28
N LEU A 173 -9.62 0.54 -8.59
CA LEU A 173 -10.23 1.50 -9.52
C LEU A 173 -11.76 1.41 -9.48
N ASP A 174 -12.31 0.19 -9.45
CA ASP A 174 -13.74 -0.04 -9.31
C ASP A 174 -14.29 0.46 -7.98
N LYS A 175 -13.58 0.14 -6.90
CA LYS A 175 -13.95 0.51 -5.54
C LYS A 175 -14.03 2.02 -5.37
N LEU A 176 -13.11 2.77 -5.98
CA LEU A 176 -13.03 4.22 -5.85
C LEU A 176 -13.76 4.98 -6.97
N GLY A 177 -14.29 4.29 -7.98
CA GLY A 177 -14.94 4.92 -9.13
C GLY A 177 -13.99 5.79 -9.96
N LEU A 178 -12.70 5.44 -9.99
CA LEU A 178 -11.66 6.25 -10.64
C LEU A 178 -11.59 5.99 -12.15
N PRO A 179 -11.10 6.97 -12.94
CA PRO A 179 -10.94 6.79 -14.38
C PRO A 179 -10.04 5.58 -14.68
N ARG A 180 -10.40 4.81 -15.71
CA ARG A 180 -9.68 3.62 -16.18
C ARG A 180 -8.75 3.91 -17.36
N ASP A 181 -8.82 5.11 -17.90
CA ASP A 181 -8.17 5.57 -19.13
C ASP A 181 -7.08 6.62 -18.88
N ALA A 182 -6.63 6.77 -17.63
CA ALA A 182 -5.48 7.60 -17.32
C ALA A 182 -4.23 7.11 -18.06
N ALA A 183 -3.40 8.04 -18.52
CA ALA A 183 -2.19 7.68 -19.26
C ALA A 183 -1.20 6.91 -18.38
N THR A 184 -1.00 7.38 -17.14
CA THR A 184 -0.03 6.84 -16.21
C THR A 184 -0.56 6.89 -14.77
N TYR A 185 -0.26 5.83 -14.02
CA TYR A 185 -0.40 5.79 -12.56
C TYR A 185 1.00 5.76 -11.93
N ARG A 186 1.18 6.55 -10.88
CA ARG A 186 2.43 6.62 -10.13
C ARG A 186 2.20 6.17 -8.70
N PHE A 187 2.93 5.15 -8.27
CA PHE A 187 2.98 4.72 -6.87
C PHE A 187 4.17 5.43 -6.23
N VAL A 188 3.92 6.17 -5.16
CA VAL A 188 4.96 6.91 -4.43
C VAL A 188 5.05 6.36 -3.01
N ALA A 189 6.27 6.05 -2.57
CA ALA A 189 6.58 5.56 -1.24
C ALA A 189 6.87 6.70 -0.26
N THR A 190 6.96 6.37 1.02
CA THR A 190 7.30 7.34 2.08
C THR A 190 8.71 7.93 1.98
N ASP A 191 9.63 7.28 1.25
CA ASP A 191 10.99 7.75 0.99
C ASP A 191 11.13 8.52 -0.34
N ASP A 192 10.00 9.00 -0.88
CA ASP A 192 9.86 9.66 -2.19
C ASP A 192 10.23 8.80 -3.41
N PHE A 193 10.61 7.53 -3.21
CA PHE A 193 10.79 6.60 -4.32
C PHE A 193 9.46 6.38 -5.04
N TYR A 194 9.48 6.38 -6.37
CA TYR A 194 8.28 6.07 -7.15
C TYR A 194 8.51 5.10 -8.29
N LEU A 195 7.43 4.40 -8.63
CA LEU A 195 7.28 3.60 -9.83
C LEU A 195 6.05 4.04 -10.60
N GLU A 196 6.17 4.04 -11.92
CA GLU A 196 5.07 4.36 -12.83
C GLU A 196 4.63 3.11 -13.58
N CYS A 197 3.34 3.05 -13.89
CA CYS A 197 2.77 2.05 -14.77
C CYS A 197 1.66 2.65 -15.64
N SER A 198 1.44 2.04 -16.79
CA SER A 198 0.33 2.34 -17.69
C SER A 198 -1.01 1.90 -17.08
N ALA A 199 -2.13 2.35 -17.66
CA ALA A 199 -3.46 1.86 -17.26
C ALA A 199 -3.65 0.35 -17.39
N GLU A 200 -3.03 -0.29 -18.39
CA GLU A 200 -3.12 -1.75 -18.56
C GLU A 200 -2.39 -2.46 -17.41
N GLU A 201 -1.19 -2.00 -17.07
CA GLU A 201 -0.40 -2.54 -15.98
C GLU A 201 -1.07 -2.28 -14.62
N MET A 202 -1.62 -1.08 -14.40
CA MET A 202 -2.34 -0.71 -13.18
C MET A 202 -3.44 -1.71 -12.84
N ARG A 203 -4.21 -2.20 -13.82
CA ARG A 203 -5.29 -3.17 -13.58
C ARG A 203 -4.82 -4.46 -12.90
N THR A 204 -3.58 -4.88 -13.16
CA THR A 204 -2.99 -6.10 -12.57
C THR A 204 -1.93 -5.80 -11.52
N ALA A 205 -1.67 -4.52 -11.22
CA ALA A 205 -0.89 -4.12 -10.06
C ALA A 205 -1.62 -4.52 -8.77
N GLU A 206 -0.90 -4.62 -7.68
CA GLU A 206 -1.45 -4.95 -6.37
C GLU A 206 -0.96 -3.96 -5.33
N LEU A 207 -1.88 -3.52 -4.47
CA LEU A 207 -1.57 -2.88 -3.21
C LEU A 207 -1.70 -3.96 -2.12
N ARG A 208 -0.58 -4.36 -1.55
CA ARG A 208 -0.44 -5.53 -0.67
C ARG A 208 -0.29 -5.10 0.78
N VAL A 209 -1.06 -5.72 1.65
CA VAL A 209 -0.95 -5.51 3.10
C VAL A 209 0.11 -6.46 3.66
N GLY A 210 1.16 -5.88 4.24
CA GLY A 210 2.24 -6.58 4.93
C GLY A 210 1.80 -7.16 6.28
N LEU A 211 2.64 -8.00 6.87
CA LEU A 211 2.40 -8.56 8.22
C LEU A 211 2.65 -7.55 9.34
N ASP A 212 3.32 -6.45 9.03
CA ASP A 212 3.65 -5.30 9.87
C ASP A 212 2.71 -4.12 9.60
N ASP A 213 1.57 -4.37 8.95
CA ASP A 213 0.58 -3.39 8.51
C ASP A 213 1.11 -2.35 7.50
N THR A 214 2.34 -2.52 7.00
CA THR A 214 2.87 -1.71 5.90
C THR A 214 2.14 -2.04 4.61
N ILE A 215 1.84 -1.00 3.84
CA ILE A 215 1.16 -1.17 2.57
C ILE A 215 2.18 -1.04 1.45
N ASN A 216 2.35 -2.10 0.66
CA ASN A 216 3.38 -2.22 -0.37
C ASN A 216 2.75 -2.33 -1.76
N GLY A 217 3.46 -1.89 -2.81
CA GLY A 217 3.02 -2.00 -4.19
C GLY A 217 3.76 -3.11 -4.94
N ALA A 218 3.03 -3.83 -5.78
CA ALA A 218 3.58 -4.76 -6.76
C ALA A 218 2.98 -4.46 -8.14
N LEU A 219 3.77 -3.84 -9.00
CA LEU A 219 3.42 -3.44 -10.35
C LEU A 219 3.96 -4.51 -11.33
N PRO A 220 3.22 -4.86 -12.39
CA PRO A 220 3.62 -5.86 -13.38
C PRO A 220 4.66 -5.31 -14.39
N ILE A 221 5.61 -4.50 -13.91
CA ILE A 221 6.62 -3.82 -14.73
C ILE A 221 8.00 -4.46 -14.57
N LYS A 222 8.85 -4.35 -15.60
CA LYS A 222 10.22 -4.88 -15.54
C LYS A 222 11.17 -3.99 -14.72
N LYS A 223 10.91 -2.69 -14.67
CA LYS A 223 11.74 -1.70 -13.96
C LYS A 223 11.75 -2.00 -12.45
N ALA A 224 12.94 -2.05 -11.85
CA ALA A 224 13.15 -2.31 -10.42
C ALA A 224 12.43 -3.56 -9.85
N GLY A 225 12.12 -4.55 -10.70
CA GLY A 225 11.35 -5.73 -10.31
C GLY A 225 9.89 -5.45 -9.93
N GLY A 226 9.39 -4.24 -10.21
CA GLY A 226 8.00 -3.83 -9.99
C GLY A 226 7.57 -3.72 -8.53
N LYS A 227 8.50 -3.81 -7.57
CA LYS A 227 8.17 -3.74 -6.14
C LYS A 227 8.49 -2.37 -5.58
N ILE A 228 7.56 -1.83 -4.81
CA ILE A 228 7.70 -0.58 -4.06
C ILE A 228 7.22 -0.83 -2.64
N ASN A 229 8.02 -0.46 -1.65
CA ASN A 229 7.64 -0.63 -0.26
C ASN A 229 6.98 0.66 0.26
N ASP A 230 6.18 0.54 1.32
CA ASP A 230 5.64 1.69 2.05
C ASP A 230 4.95 2.73 1.14
N VAL A 231 4.04 2.26 0.28
CA VAL A 231 3.27 3.09 -0.64
C VAL A 231 2.45 4.10 0.16
N LEU A 232 2.77 5.37 -0.01
CA LEU A 232 2.14 6.50 0.64
C LEU A 232 0.90 6.97 -0.13
N TYR A 233 1.02 7.07 -1.45
CA TYR A 233 -0.11 7.37 -2.33
C TYR A 233 0.08 6.80 -3.73
N ILE A 234 -1.04 6.65 -4.42
CA ILE A 234 -1.10 6.43 -5.87
C ILE A 234 -1.63 7.72 -6.50
N GLU A 235 -0.93 8.21 -7.51
CA GLU A 235 -1.26 9.44 -8.22
C GLU A 235 -1.67 9.13 -9.66
N ILE A 236 -2.83 9.65 -10.07
CA ILE A 236 -3.31 9.58 -11.44
C ILE A 236 -2.70 10.74 -12.21
N VAL A 237 -1.73 10.44 -13.08
CA VAL A 237 -1.05 11.45 -13.89
C VAL A 237 -1.89 11.74 -15.14
N LYS A 238 -2.26 13.01 -15.32
CA LYS A 238 -3.01 13.51 -16.48
C LYS A 238 -2.10 13.80 -17.66
#